data_AF-G5ZYX1-F1
#
_entry.id   AF-G5ZYX1-F1
#
_cell.length_a   1.000
_cell.length_b   1.000
_cell.length_c   1.000
_cell.angle_alpha   90.00
_cell.angle_beta   90.00
_cell.angle_gamma   90.00
#
_symmetry.space_group_name_H-M   'P 1'
#
loop_
_entity.id
_entity.type
_entity.pdbx_description
1 polymer ?
#
loop_
_entity_poly.entity_id
_entity_poly.type
_entity_poly.pdbx_seq_one_letter_code
_entity_poly.pdbx_strand_id
1 'polypeptide(L)' 'MSDKRRIELLSILAKGCKTHPAYRAIRPATGRCEPCQIMWQARLELNEIETKQ' A
#
# COMPACT_ATOMS: atom_id res chain seq x y z
N MET A 1 11.06 -3.46 -16.16
CA MET A 1 10.46 -3.29 -14.82
C MET A 1 10.75 -1.87 -14.38
N SER A 2 9.76 -0.99 -14.37
CA SER A 2 10.00 0.43 -14.09
C SER A 2 10.10 0.64 -12.57
N ASP A 3 11.33 0.65 -12.03
CA ASP A 3 11.62 0.87 -10.60
C ASP A 3 10.87 2.06 -9.99
N LYS A 4 10.55 3.07 -10.82
CA LYS A 4 9.74 4.23 -10.46
C LYS A 4 8.40 3.86 -9.82
N ARG A 5 7.68 2.88 -10.36
CA ARG A 5 6.36 2.48 -9.82
C ARG A 5 6.50 1.79 -8.47
N ARG A 6 7.51 0.93 -8.32
CA ARG A 6 7.84 0.30 -7.03
C ARG A 6 8.13 1.33 -5.96
N ILE A 7 8.96 2.35 -6.27
CA ILE A 7 9.30 3.44 -5.36
C ILE A 7 8.06 4.24 -4.94
N GLU A 8 7.14 4.48 -5.88
CA GLU A 8 5.88 5.19 -5.60
C GLU A 8 4.99 4.40 -4.63
N LEU A 9 4.83 3.09 -4.85
CA LEU A 9 4.06 2.20 -3.98
C LEU A 9 4.65 2.14 -2.57
N LEU A 10 5.98 2.03 -2.46
CA LEU A 10 6.68 2.09 -1.18
C LEU A 10 6.50 3.44 -0.48
N SER A 11 6.48 4.54 -1.25
CA SER A 11 6.25 5.88 -0.71
C SER A 11 4.82 6.04 -0.15
N ILE A 12 3.82 5.44 -0.81
CA ILE A 12 2.44 5.41 -0.31
C ILE A 12 2.37 4.66 1.02
N LEU A 13 3.03 3.50 1.11
CA LEU A 13 3.07 2.70 2.34
C LEU A 13 3.81 3.43 3.47
N ALA A 14 4.89 4.15 3.16
CA ALA A 14 5.67 4.93 4.12
C ALA A 14 4.89 6.15 4.67
N LYS A 15 4.08 6.81 3.84
CA LYS A 15 3.21 7.92 4.29
C LYS A 15 2.17 7.47 5.31
N GLY A 16 1.70 6.23 5.19
CA GLY A 16 0.76 5.64 6.15
C GLY A 16 -0.63 6.30 6.11
N CYS A 17 -1.52 5.81 6.98
CA CYS A 17 -2.75 6.52 7.31
C CYS A 17 -2.52 7.35 8.58
N LYS A 18 -2.82 8.65 8.56
CA LYS A 18 -2.69 9.50 9.76
C LYS A 18 -3.72 9.18 10.86
N THR A 19 -4.84 8.57 10.48
CA THR A 19 -5.96 8.27 11.37
C THR A 19 -5.83 6.90 12.02
N HIS A 20 -5.13 5.96 11.39
CA HIS A 20 -5.09 4.57 11.83
C HIS A 20 -3.66 4.08 12.04
N PRO A 21 -3.44 3.18 13.02
CA PRO A 21 -2.12 2.65 13.28
C PRO A 21 -1.51 1.92 12.08
N ALA A 22 -0.18 1.90 12.01
CA ALA A 22 0.59 1.28 10.93
C ALA A 22 0.23 -0.19 10.69
N TYR A 23 -0.10 -0.96 11.75
CA TYR A 23 -0.49 -2.36 11.62
C TYR A 23 -1.75 -2.55 10.76
N ARG A 24 -2.58 -1.51 10.61
CA ARG A 24 -3.79 -1.58 9.79
C ARG A 24 -3.47 -1.69 8.31
N ALA A 25 -2.29 -1.24 7.87
CA ALA A 25 -1.81 -1.40 6.49
C ALA A 25 -1.50 -2.86 6.11
N ILE A 26 -1.47 -3.77 7.09
CA ILE A 26 -1.26 -5.21 6.89
C ILE A 26 -2.59 -5.95 6.69
N ARG A 27 -3.72 -5.33 7.06
CA ARG A 27 -5.06 -5.92 7.01
C ARG A 27 -5.84 -5.35 5.81
N PRO A 28 -6.78 -6.12 5.23
CA PRO A 28 -7.69 -5.59 4.22
C PRO A 28 -8.42 -4.34 4.68
N ALA A 29 -8.45 -3.31 3.83
CA ALA A 29 -9.17 -2.08 4.14
C ALA A 29 -10.69 -2.31 4.10
N THR A 30 -11.39 -1.92 5.16
CA THR A 30 -12.85 -2.12 5.30
C THR A 30 -13.69 -1.09 4.52
N GLY A 31 -13.07 -0.27 3.66
CA GLY A 31 -13.76 0.76 2.86
C GLY A 31 -14.13 2.06 3.61
N ARG A 32 -13.95 2.13 4.93
CA ARG A 32 -14.34 3.29 5.75
C ARG A 32 -13.27 4.38 5.84
N CYS A 33 -12.12 4.17 5.22
CA CYS A 33 -10.99 5.09 5.26
C CYS A 33 -10.24 5.01 3.95
N GLU A 34 -10.36 6.07 3.16
CA GLU A 34 -9.72 6.20 1.85
C GLU A 34 -8.19 6.04 1.92
N PRO A 35 -7.45 6.68 2.86
CA PRO A 35 -6.02 6.40 3.03
C PRO A 35 -5.69 4.93 3.27
N CYS A 36 -6.51 4.21 4.06
CA CYS A 36 -6.32 2.78 4.27
C CYS A 36 -6.57 1.96 3.00
N GLN A 37 -7.55 2.33 2.18
CA GLN A 37 -7.79 1.67 0.90
C GLN A 37 -6.63 1.88 -0.07
N ILE A 38 -6.13 3.11 -0.17
CA ILE A 38 -4.99 3.46 -1.02
C ILE A 38 -3.75 2.65 -0.61
N MET A 39 -3.45 2.56 0.68
CA MET A 39 -2.35 1.72 1.18
C MET A 39 -2.55 0.23 0.86
N TRP A 40 -3.77 -0.28 1.04
CA TRP A 40 -4.07 -1.69 0.78
C TRP A 40 -3.91 -2.03 -0.71
N GLN A 41 -4.41 -1.17 -1.59
CA GLN A 41 -4.22 -1.32 -3.04
C GLN A 41 -2.74 -1.24 -3.40
N ALA A 42 -1.99 -0.29 -2.82
CA ALA A 42 -0.56 -0.18 -3.07
C ALA A 42 0.21 -1.44 -2.62
N ARG A 43 -0.23 -2.10 -1.54
CA ARG A 43 0.33 -3.38 -1.09
C ARG A 43 0.05 -4.50 -2.10
N LEU A 44 -1.19 -4.62 -2.58
CA LEU A 44 -1.57 -5.64 -3.56
C LEU A 44 -0.74 -5.51 -4.84
N GLU A 45 -0.65 -4.29 -5.37
CA GLU A 45 0.14 -4.01 -6.57
C GLU A 45 1.64 -4.29 -6.35
N LEU A 46 2.18 -3.92 -5.19
CA LEU A 46 3.58 -4.22 -4.85
C LEU A 46 3.82 -5.74 -4.79
N ASN A 47 2.91 -6.49 -4.15
CA ASN A 47 3.00 -7.94 -4.09
C ASN A 47 2.94 -8.56 -5.50
N GLU A 48 2.08 -8.05 -6.40
CA GLU A 48 2.03 -8.54 -7.78
C GLU A 48 3.34 -8.28 -8.53
N ILE A 49 3.98 -7.13 -8.32
CA ILE A 49 5.27 -6.79 -8.92
C ILE A 49 6.40 -7.67 -8.36
N GLU A 50 6.35 -8.00 -7.07
CA GLU A 50 7.36 -8.84 -6.40
C GLU A 50 7.16 -10.34 -6.66
N THR A 51 5.92 -10.81 -6.81
CA THR A 51 5.61 -12.23 -7.08
C THR A 51 5.86 -12.61 -8.55
N LYS A 52 5.85 -11.63 -9.46
CA LYS A 52 6.17 -11.83 -10.89
C LYS A 52 7.67 -11.72 -11.21
N GLN A 53 8.55 -11.66 -10.20
CA GLN A 53 10.01 -11.74 -10.37
C GLN A 53 10.51 -13.17 -10.32
#